data_AF-A0A661F9D0-F1
#
_entry.id   AF-A0A661F9D0-F1
#
_cell.length_a   1.000
_cell.length_b   1.000
_cell.length_c   1.000
_cell.angle_alpha   90.00
_cell.angle_beta   90.00
_cell.angle_gamma   90.00
#
_symmetry.space_group_name_H-M   'P 1'
#
loop_
_entity.id
_entity.type
_entity.pdbx_description
1 polymer ?
#
loop_
_entity_poly.entity_id
_entity_poly.type
_entity_poly.pdbx_seq_one_letter_code
_entity_poly.pdbx_strand_id
1 'polypeptide(L)'
;MKKFIGFISLLIALTSPSSFAAQPNQMEVEQLMQKKKQLVLKGLNLSAEERAEFLPVYNAYQKELLKSNSQLVLIINEFAKKYDALTNVKAKELLEKWLNQQQIELNLKKNYVPKFEKVMSKKELMRYYQMENKLKTAANAQMIQIIPLAK
;
A
#
# COMPACT_ATOMS: atom_id res chain seq x y z
N MET A 1 6.95 24.30 -10.57
CA MET A 1 6.48 22.90 -10.62
C MET A 1 7.60 21.85 -10.62
N LYS A 2 8.81 22.16 -10.13
CA LYS A 2 9.97 21.23 -10.11
C LYS A 2 10.17 20.47 -8.78
N LYS A 3 9.31 20.71 -7.77
CA LYS A 3 9.42 20.11 -6.43
C LYS A 3 8.51 18.89 -6.19
N PHE A 4 7.71 18.50 -7.19
CA PHE A 4 6.88 17.28 -7.15
C PHE A 4 7.56 16.05 -7.78
N ILE A 5 8.76 16.24 -8.34
CA ILE A 5 9.52 15.20 -9.07
C ILE A 5 10.15 14.16 -8.12
N GLY A 6 10.23 14.44 -6.81
CA GLY A 6 10.70 13.46 -5.81
C GLY A 6 9.73 12.29 -5.53
N PHE A 7 8.53 12.31 -6.11
CA PHE A 7 7.60 11.17 -6.14
C PHE A 7 7.66 10.39 -7.47
N ILE A 8 8.42 10.93 -8.45
CA ILE A 8 8.35 10.57 -9.87
C ILE A 8 9.66 9.90 -10.35
N SER A 9 10.83 10.23 -9.76
CA SER A 9 12.13 9.72 -10.24
C SER A 9 12.61 8.38 -9.64
N LEU A 10 11.86 7.75 -8.74
CA LEU A 10 12.30 6.51 -8.07
C LEU A 10 11.37 5.31 -8.29
N LEU A 11 10.24 5.50 -8.99
CA LEU A 11 9.38 4.42 -9.48
C LEU A 11 9.50 4.19 -11.00
N ILE A 12 10.31 4.98 -11.70
CA ILE A 12 10.55 4.87 -13.16
C ILE A 12 12.05 4.83 -13.43
N ALA A 13 12.73 3.84 -12.86
CA ALA A 13 14.06 3.42 -13.33
C ALA A 13 13.95 2.13 -14.15
N LEU A 14 12.87 1.95 -14.93
CA LEU A 14 12.64 0.75 -15.75
C LEU A 14 11.93 1.04 -17.07
N THR A 15 12.61 1.79 -17.95
CA THR A 15 12.38 1.69 -19.40
C THR A 15 13.37 0.75 -20.07
N SER A 16 14.05 -0.11 -19.29
CA SER A 16 14.71 -1.31 -19.81
C SER A 16 13.80 -2.51 -19.53
N PRO A 17 13.47 -3.35 -20.53
CA PRO A 17 12.58 -4.51 -20.36
C PRO A 17 13.10 -5.60 -19.39
N SER A 18 14.21 -5.37 -18.70
CA SER A 18 14.93 -6.35 -17.89
C SER A 18 14.59 -6.38 -16.40
N SER A 19 13.81 -5.44 -15.83
CA SER A 19 13.74 -5.36 -14.36
C SER A 19 12.36 -5.30 -13.70
N PHE A 20 11.41 -6.03 -14.27
CA PHE A 20 10.30 -6.62 -13.49
C PHE A 20 10.76 -7.44 -12.26
N ALA A 21 12.07 -7.65 -12.08
CA ALA A 21 12.70 -8.35 -10.95
C ALA A 21 13.28 -7.46 -9.84
N ALA A 22 13.32 -6.12 -9.96
CA ALA A 22 13.92 -5.28 -8.92
C ALA A 22 12.92 -5.04 -7.77
N GLN A 23 13.06 -5.81 -6.68
CA GLN A 23 12.41 -5.46 -5.41
C GLN A 23 12.96 -4.10 -4.94
N PRO A 24 12.11 -3.16 -4.49
CA PRO A 24 12.59 -1.91 -3.92
C PRO A 24 13.50 -2.23 -2.73
N ASN A 25 14.65 -1.58 -2.68
CA ASN A 25 15.58 -1.77 -1.57
C ASN A 25 14.96 -1.23 -0.27
N GLN A 26 15.44 -1.69 0.90
CA GLN A 26 14.84 -1.31 2.19
C GLN A 26 14.83 0.21 2.43
N MET A 27 15.83 0.92 1.92
CA MET A 27 15.96 2.38 2.04
C MET A 27 14.83 3.11 1.30
N GLU A 28 14.46 2.64 0.10
CA GLU A 28 13.36 3.20 -0.69
C GLU A 28 12.00 3.00 0.00
N VAL A 29 11.76 1.81 0.54
CA VAL A 29 10.53 1.50 1.28
C VAL A 29 10.41 2.44 2.49
N GLU A 30 11.49 2.64 3.23
CA GLU A 30 11.49 3.53 4.39
C GLU A 30 11.22 4.99 3.99
N GLN A 31 11.85 5.48 2.93
CA GLN A 31 11.59 6.84 2.42
C GLN A 31 10.13 7.04 2.00
N LEU A 32 9.52 6.05 1.36
CA LEU A 32 8.11 6.09 0.98
C LEU A 32 7.20 6.13 2.21
N MET A 33 7.49 5.31 3.22
CA MET A 33 6.73 5.30 4.48
C MET A 33 6.84 6.65 5.21
N GLN A 34 8.02 7.28 5.20
CA GLN A 34 8.19 8.62 5.78
C GLN A 34 7.41 9.69 5.01
N LYS A 35 7.46 9.67 3.67
CA LYS A 35 6.67 10.60 2.83
C LYS A 35 5.16 10.41 3.07
N LYS A 36 4.68 9.17 3.11
CA LYS A 36 3.30 8.84 3.42
C LYS A 36 2.89 9.40 4.78
N LYS A 37 3.71 9.17 5.81
CA LYS A 37 3.50 9.70 7.16
C LYS A 37 3.39 11.22 7.17
N GLN A 38 4.28 11.92 6.48
CA GLN A 38 4.22 13.38 6.37
C GLN A 38 2.92 13.86 5.70
N LEU A 39 2.47 13.20 4.62
CA LEU A 39 1.21 13.54 3.96
C LEU A 39 0.00 13.32 4.88
N VAL A 40 -0.02 12.21 5.61
CA VAL A 40 -1.07 11.90 6.60
C VAL A 40 -1.10 12.96 7.69
N LEU A 41 0.03 13.24 8.32
CA LEU A 41 0.11 14.23 9.41
C LEU A 41 -0.30 15.64 8.95
N LYS A 42 0.10 16.05 7.73
CA LYS A 42 -0.33 17.32 7.14
C LYS A 42 -1.83 17.38 6.86
N GLY A 43 -2.45 16.26 6.51
CA GLY A 43 -3.87 16.25 6.16
C GLY A 43 -4.81 16.14 7.36
N LEU A 44 -4.34 15.61 8.51
CA LEU A 44 -5.16 15.43 9.72
C LEU A 44 -5.24 16.68 10.61
N ASN A 45 -4.31 17.63 10.49
CA ASN A 45 -4.30 18.87 11.30
C ASN A 45 -4.35 18.66 12.83
N LEU A 46 -3.77 17.56 13.32
CA LEU A 46 -3.72 17.22 14.75
C LEU A 46 -2.84 18.20 15.55
N SER A 47 -3.22 18.47 16.81
CA SER A 47 -2.40 19.16 17.82
C SER A 47 -1.09 18.40 18.11
N ALA A 48 -0.21 18.98 18.91
CA ALA A 48 1.02 18.29 19.32
C ALA A 48 0.70 17.06 20.19
N GLU A 49 -0.27 17.19 21.09
CA GLU A 49 -0.75 16.17 22.01
C GLU A 49 -1.46 15.04 21.26
N GLU A 50 -2.45 15.38 20.42
CA GLU A 50 -3.18 14.40 19.58
C GLU A 50 -2.22 13.62 18.67
N ARG A 51 -1.21 14.31 18.13
CA ARG A 51 -0.19 13.66 17.31
C ARG A 51 0.65 12.67 18.11
N ALA A 52 1.01 12.99 19.35
CA ALA A 52 1.79 12.11 20.21
C ALA A 52 1.04 10.80 20.51
N GLU A 53 -0.28 10.87 20.72
CA GLU A 53 -1.15 9.70 20.93
C GLU A 53 -1.42 8.92 19.64
N PHE A 54 -1.61 9.61 18.52
CA PHE A 54 -1.87 9.01 17.21
C PHE A 54 -0.69 8.19 16.68
N LEU A 55 0.53 8.70 16.83
CA LEU A 55 1.73 8.14 16.19
C LEU A 55 2.01 6.68 16.52
N PRO A 56 1.93 6.21 17.78
CA PRO A 56 2.08 4.80 18.12
C PRO A 56 1.10 3.89 17.39
N VAL A 57 -0.19 4.25 17.36
CA VAL A 57 -1.25 3.46 16.69
C VAL A 57 -1.02 3.45 15.18
N TYR A 58 -0.68 4.61 14.60
CA TYR A 58 -0.35 4.74 13.19
C TYR A 58 0.84 3.87 12.79
N ASN A 59 1.96 3.97 13.52
CA ASN A 59 3.17 3.23 13.17
C ASN A 59 2.94 1.71 13.25
N ALA A 60 2.21 1.23 14.25
CA ALA A 60 1.86 -0.19 14.39
C ALA A 60 0.98 -0.67 13.22
N TYR A 61 -0.07 0.09 12.90
CA TYR A 61 -0.95 -0.20 11.75
C TYR A 61 -0.17 -0.24 10.43
N GLN A 62 0.67 0.76 10.17
CA GLN A 62 1.43 0.86 8.93
C GLN A 62 2.45 -0.29 8.77
N LYS A 63 3.05 -0.77 9.87
CA LYS A 63 3.92 -1.95 9.84
C LYS A 63 3.18 -3.22 9.45
N GLU A 64 1.99 -3.46 10.02
CA GLU A 64 1.15 -4.61 9.66
C GLU A 64 0.62 -4.49 8.23
N LEU A 65 0.22 -3.29 7.81
CA LEU A 65 -0.24 -3.02 6.45
C LEU A 65 0.86 -3.26 5.42
N LEU A 66 2.11 -2.87 5.71
CA LEU A 66 3.26 -3.15 4.85
C LEU A 66 3.46 -4.65 4.67
N LYS A 67 3.43 -5.43 5.76
CA LYS A 67 3.52 -6.90 5.72
C LYS A 67 2.42 -7.52 4.85
N SER A 68 1.20 -7.00 4.97
CA SER A 68 0.05 -7.38 4.15
C SER A 68 0.32 -7.09 2.67
N ASN A 69 0.72 -5.86 2.33
CA ASN A 69 1.00 -5.46 0.94
C ASN A 69 2.11 -6.29 0.27
N SER A 70 3.11 -6.75 1.03
CA SER A 70 4.14 -7.65 0.49
C SER A 70 3.57 -8.96 -0.04
N GLN A 71 2.46 -9.47 0.52
CA GLN A 71 1.80 -10.69 0.02
C GLN A 71 1.14 -10.46 -1.34
N LEU A 72 0.53 -9.28 -1.54
CA LEU A 72 -0.04 -8.91 -2.84
C LEU A 72 1.02 -8.89 -3.94
N VAL A 73 2.22 -8.35 -3.64
CA VAL A 73 3.36 -8.34 -4.57
C VAL A 73 3.77 -9.77 -4.96
N LEU A 74 3.78 -10.71 -4.00
CA LEU A 74 4.10 -12.11 -4.29
C LEU A 74 3.07 -12.75 -5.24
N ILE A 75 1.78 -12.50 -5.02
CA ILE A 75 0.70 -13.01 -5.90
C ILE A 75 0.87 -12.48 -7.33
N ILE A 76 1.16 -11.18 -7.48
CA ILE A 76 1.37 -10.55 -8.79
C ILE A 76 2.60 -11.13 -9.48
N ASN A 77 3.70 -11.33 -8.76
CA ASN A 77 4.92 -11.93 -9.30
C ASN A 77 4.69 -13.39 -9.71
N GLU A 78 3.91 -14.15 -8.95
CA GLU A 78 3.55 -15.52 -9.28
C GLU A 78 2.69 -15.58 -10.55
N PHE A 79 1.72 -14.68 -10.69
CA PHE A 79 0.94 -14.50 -11.90
C PHE A 79 1.83 -14.17 -13.11
N ALA A 80 2.69 -13.16 -12.99
CA ALA A 80 3.58 -12.73 -14.07
C ALA A 80 4.50 -13.88 -14.57
N LYS A 81 5.05 -14.68 -13.64
CA LYS A 81 5.89 -15.85 -13.99
C LYS A 81 5.14 -16.97 -14.71
N LYS A 82 3.82 -17.04 -14.56
CA LYS A 82 2.97 -18.08 -15.15
C LYS A 82 2.09 -17.55 -16.27
N TYR A 83 2.26 -16.29 -16.67
CA TYR A 83 1.33 -15.58 -17.55
C TYR A 83 0.99 -16.35 -18.83
N ASP A 84 2.00 -16.76 -19.61
CA ASP A 84 1.78 -17.46 -20.88
C ASP A 84 1.42 -18.95 -20.73
N ALA A 85 1.54 -19.51 -19.53
CA ALA A 85 1.27 -20.93 -19.24
C ALA A 85 0.28 -21.08 -18.07
N LEU A 86 -0.66 -20.14 -17.95
CA LEU A 86 -1.60 -20.10 -16.83
C LEU A 86 -2.63 -21.21 -16.98
N THR A 87 -2.61 -22.18 -16.07
CA THR A 87 -3.61 -23.26 -16.03
C THR A 87 -4.83 -22.85 -15.21
N ASN A 88 -5.99 -23.46 -15.46
CA ASN A 88 -7.21 -23.24 -14.66
C ASN A 88 -6.98 -23.48 -13.15
N VAL A 89 -6.18 -24.50 -12.81
CA VAL A 89 -5.83 -24.80 -11.41
C VAL A 89 -5.05 -23.65 -10.78
N LYS A 90 -4.00 -23.15 -11.46
CA LYS A 90 -3.19 -22.04 -10.94
C LYS A 90 -3.97 -20.73 -10.93
N ALA A 91 -4.83 -20.49 -11.92
CA ALA A 91 -5.71 -19.32 -11.95
C ALA A 91 -6.65 -19.29 -10.73
N LYS A 92 -7.28 -20.43 -10.40
CA LYS A 92 -8.11 -20.56 -9.20
C LYS A 92 -7.32 -20.26 -7.92
N GLU A 93 -6.13 -20.85 -7.78
CA GLU A 93 -5.26 -20.64 -6.62
C GLU A 93 -4.87 -19.16 -6.45
N LEU A 94 -4.46 -18.49 -7.53
CA LEU A 94 -4.09 -17.07 -7.50
C LEU A 94 -5.28 -16.16 -7.19
N LEU A 95 -6.45 -16.47 -7.73
CA LEU A 95 -7.69 -15.75 -7.44
C LEU A 95 -8.07 -15.88 -5.95
N GLU A 96 -8.03 -17.10 -5.40
CA GLU A 96 -8.31 -17.35 -3.98
C GLU A 96 -7.31 -16.61 -3.08
N LYS A 97 -6.01 -16.67 -3.40
CA LYS A 97 -4.98 -15.91 -2.69
C LYS A 97 -5.26 -14.40 -2.72
N TRP A 98 -5.63 -13.85 -3.88
CA TRP A 98 -5.93 -12.43 -4.04
C TRP A 98 -7.17 -12.00 -3.25
N LEU A 99 -8.25 -12.78 -3.29
CA LEU A 99 -9.47 -12.51 -2.52
C LEU A 99 -9.21 -12.60 -1.00
N ASN A 100 -8.48 -13.63 -0.56
CA ASN A 100 -8.09 -13.76 0.84
C ASN A 100 -7.22 -12.58 1.31
N GLN A 101 -6.30 -12.12 0.46
CA GLN A 101 -5.47 -10.97 0.76
C GLN A 101 -6.29 -9.67 0.94
N GLN A 102 -7.35 -9.48 0.13
CA GLN A 102 -8.28 -8.36 0.34
C GLN A 102 -9.04 -8.48 1.67
N GLN A 103 -9.46 -9.69 2.03
CA GLN A 103 -10.13 -9.94 3.31
C GLN A 103 -9.20 -9.66 4.50
N ILE A 104 -7.93 -10.06 4.43
CA ILE A 104 -6.91 -9.78 5.46
C ILE A 104 -6.74 -8.28 5.65
N GLU A 105 -6.60 -7.51 4.56
CA GLU A 105 -6.48 -6.05 4.66
C GLU A 105 -7.74 -5.40 5.24
N LEU A 106 -8.94 -5.84 4.85
CA LEU A 106 -10.18 -5.34 5.40
C LEU A 106 -10.29 -5.62 6.90
N ASN A 107 -9.94 -6.84 7.33
CA ASN A 107 -9.93 -7.23 8.72
C ASN A 107 -8.91 -6.40 9.52
N LEU A 108 -7.72 -6.16 8.97
CA LEU A 108 -6.72 -5.29 9.58
C LEU A 108 -7.28 -3.88 9.83
N LYS A 109 -7.93 -3.28 8.83
CA LYS A 109 -8.58 -1.95 8.98
C LYS A 109 -9.62 -1.98 10.10
N LYS A 110 -10.54 -2.94 10.07
CA LYS A 110 -11.59 -3.09 11.10
C LYS A 110 -11.01 -3.26 12.50
N ASN A 111 -9.95 -4.06 12.65
CA ASN A 111 -9.29 -4.31 13.94
C ASN A 111 -8.59 -3.07 14.49
N TYR A 112 -8.18 -2.14 13.63
CA TYR A 112 -7.52 -0.90 14.03
C TYR A 112 -8.48 0.27 14.25
N VAL A 113 -9.70 0.24 13.71
CA VAL A 113 -10.74 1.26 14.00
C VAL A 113 -10.88 1.55 15.50
N PRO A 114 -11.17 0.57 16.39
CA PRO A 114 -11.34 0.85 17.82
C PRO A 114 -10.04 1.27 18.51
N LYS A 115 -8.86 1.02 17.92
CA LYS A 115 -7.57 1.51 18.44
C LYS A 115 -7.37 2.98 18.10
N PHE A 116 -7.73 3.39 16.89
CA PHE A 116 -7.69 4.80 16.49
C PHE A 116 -8.75 5.64 17.21
N GLU A 117 -9.97 5.14 17.39
CA GLU A 117 -11.03 5.87 18.11
C GLU A 117 -10.67 6.22 19.57
N LYS A 118 -9.64 5.59 20.15
CA LYS A 118 -9.11 5.94 21.48
C LYS A 118 -8.22 7.19 21.48
N VAL A 119 -7.70 7.59 20.32
CA VAL A 119 -6.67 8.64 20.19
C VAL A 119 -7.05 9.74 19.19
N MET A 120 -8.22 9.64 18.55
CA MET A 120 -8.75 10.64 17.63
C MET A 120 -10.27 10.54 17.51
N SER A 121 -10.93 11.61 17.07
CA SER A 121 -12.36 11.60 16.84
C SER A 121 -12.75 10.72 15.63
N LYS A 122 -14.00 10.26 15.61
CA LYS A 122 -14.56 9.48 14.49
C LYS A 122 -14.48 10.21 13.14
N LYS A 123 -14.61 11.55 13.14
CA LYS A 123 -14.50 12.38 11.93
C LYS A 123 -13.08 12.39 11.39
N GLU A 124 -12.09 12.53 12.27
CA GLU A 124 -10.68 12.49 11.89
C GLU A 124 -10.28 11.08 11.43
N LEU A 125 -10.79 10.03 12.08
CA LEU A 125 -10.55 8.66 11.66
C LEU A 125 -11.13 8.36 10.27
N MET A 126 -12.34 8.84 9.99
CA MET A 126 -12.92 8.76 8.65
C MET A 126 -12.04 9.48 7.62
N ARG A 127 -11.58 10.69 7.93
CA ARG A 127 -10.66 11.46 7.08
C ARG A 127 -9.33 10.72 6.86
N TYR A 128 -8.76 10.12 7.90
CA TYR A 128 -7.56 9.29 7.79
C TYR A 128 -7.75 8.15 6.80
N TYR A 129 -8.83 7.37 6.90
CA TYR A 129 -9.09 6.27 5.97
C TYR A 129 -9.39 6.74 4.54
N GLN A 130 -10.03 7.91 4.36
CA GLN A 130 -10.17 8.53 3.04
C GLN A 130 -8.80 8.86 2.42
N MET A 131 -7.86 9.37 3.21
CA MET A 131 -6.49 9.67 2.77
C MET A 131 -5.73 8.39 2.41
N GLU A 132 -5.78 7.36 3.27
CA GLU A 132 -5.17 6.05 3.00
C GLU A 132 -5.70 5.45 1.69
N ASN A 133 -7.02 5.53 1.46
CA ASN A 133 -7.63 5.05 0.23
C ASN A 133 -7.12 5.83 -0.99
N LYS A 134 -7.09 7.17 -0.94
CA LYS A 134 -6.58 8.00 -2.05
C LYS A 134 -5.13 7.67 -2.39
N LEU A 135 -4.26 7.54 -1.38
CA LEU A 135 -2.86 7.18 -1.57
C LEU A 135 -2.71 5.79 -2.17
N LYS A 136 -3.47 4.82 -1.68
CA LYS A 136 -3.48 3.46 -2.22
C LYS A 136 -3.99 3.41 -3.66
N THR A 137 -5.07 4.11 -3.98
CA THR A 137 -5.61 4.19 -5.35
C THR A 137 -4.60 4.80 -6.31
N ALA A 138 -3.90 5.87 -5.90
CA ALA A 138 -2.85 6.47 -6.71
C ALA A 138 -1.68 5.50 -6.98
N ALA A 139 -1.27 4.71 -5.98
CA ALA A 139 -0.26 3.67 -6.15
C ALA A 139 -0.76 2.56 -7.10
N ASN A 140 -1.99 2.08 -6.89
CA ASN A 140 -2.60 1.03 -7.73
C ASN A 140 -2.76 1.46 -9.18
N ALA A 141 -3.08 2.73 -9.45
CA ALA A 141 -3.26 3.25 -10.81
C ALA A 141 -2.00 3.07 -11.67
N GLN A 142 -0.81 3.10 -11.06
CA GLN A 142 0.45 2.85 -11.76
C GLN A 142 0.63 1.35 -12.09
N MET A 143 0.09 0.45 -11.27
CA MET A 143 0.17 -1.00 -11.48
C MET A 143 -0.78 -1.50 -12.58
N ILE A 144 -1.92 -0.81 -12.79
CA ILE A 144 -2.91 -1.17 -13.82
C ILE A 144 -2.30 -1.23 -15.22
N GLN A 145 -1.30 -0.39 -15.51
CA GLN A 145 -0.65 -0.38 -16.82
C GLN A 145 0.30 -1.56 -17.04
N ILE A 146 0.71 -2.23 -15.98
CA ILE A 146 1.82 -3.19 -15.98
C ILE A 146 1.32 -4.64 -15.85
N ILE A 147 0.19 -4.85 -15.18
CA ILE A 147 -0.36 -6.19 -14.93
C ILE A 147 -1.37 -6.53 -16.04
N PRO A 148 -1.06 -7.47 -16.94
CA PRO A 148 -1.98 -7.86 -18.00
C PRO A 148 -3.16 -8.67 -17.45
N LEU A 149 -4.24 -8.75 -18.23
CA LEU A 149 -5.34 -9.69 -17.95
C LEU A 149 -4.92 -11.11 -18.30
N ALA A 150 -5.39 -12.08 -17.51
CA ALA A 150 -5.24 -13.51 -17.81
C ALA A 150 -5.79 -13.83 -19.22
N LYS A 151 -5.10 -14.73 -19.94
CA LYS A 151 -5.50 -15.23 -21.27
C LYS A 151 -6.22 -16.57 -21.13
#